data_AF-A0A2A2QBQ8-F1
#
_entry.id   AF-A0A2A2QBQ8-F1
#
_cell.length_a   1.000
_cell.length_b   1.000
_cell.length_c   1.000
_cell.angle_alpha   90.00
_cell.angle_beta   90.00
_cell.angle_gamma   90.00
#
_symmetry.space_group_name_H-M   'P 1'
#
loop_
_entity.id
_entity.type
_entity.pdbx_description
1 polymer ?
#
loop_
_entity_poly.entity_id
_entity_poly.type
_entity_poly.pdbx_seq_one_letter_code
_entity_poly.pdbx_strand_id
1 'polypeptide(L)'
;MFAGEFGGELAPGGWVPAAGVKWQLTLAPAADGTGQAGTLRIDGAGMRVTAGVKLRSWRDGTWEVPAAEIDLGTWLPAWLARMLPASVGAVTAEGRVKVTGAGTLQDGVVTGRLEVELRDGKVSEAAGKWRVEGLALRGGVRRGGETLAPGQGLTLSFTQAVFGDVGFGAAQAELAMDPQDRLTVSGLALEAFGGKAEVGTFTLDPAAPEVLTTVNVAGIELGGLSAWLPAVLAGAKGKVGGQATVGWSAREGFRFAQGKLAPVGQAQASITLAASPDLLTSRLPENLRERIDLLPKWLGPLRGLFSPVNPAYATLKAIELGQLPLEVQSVAVRIDPAGTTADRTAQVVVEAAPAGRTDIVESVRLEVNVAGPLAELVRLGMEGKLNMTTR
;
A
#
# COMPACT_ATOMS: atom_id res chain seq x y z
N MET A 1 1.55 -49.75 24.24
CA MET A 1 1.72 -49.20 22.88
C MET A 1 0.52 -49.62 22.06
N PHE A 2 -0.11 -48.72 21.32
CA PHE A 2 -1.29 -49.07 20.51
C PHE A 2 -0.95 -48.84 19.03
N ALA A 3 -1.54 -49.65 18.15
CA ALA A 3 -1.56 -49.39 16.72
C ALA A 3 -3.00 -49.02 16.35
N GLY A 4 -3.17 -48.03 15.50
CA GLY A 4 -4.51 -47.57 15.16
C GLY A 4 -4.52 -46.52 14.08
N GLU A 5 -5.67 -46.41 13.46
CA GLU A 5 -5.97 -45.42 12.44
C GLU A 5 -7.06 -44.50 12.99
N PHE A 6 -6.80 -43.20 12.94
CA PHE A 6 -7.75 -42.16 13.32
C PHE A 6 -7.98 -41.27 12.12
N GLY A 7 -9.16 -40.70 12.02
CA GLY A 7 -9.43 -39.73 10.99
C GLY A 7 -10.68 -38.92 11.29
N GLY A 8 -10.85 -37.88 10.51
CA GLY A 8 -12.00 -36.99 10.59
C GLY A 8 -11.93 -35.92 9.53
N GLU A 9 -12.82 -34.95 9.67
CA GLU A 9 -12.89 -33.76 8.82
C GLU A 9 -12.61 -32.53 9.68
N LEU A 10 -11.77 -31.62 9.17
CA LEU A 10 -11.57 -30.32 9.80
C LEU A 10 -12.79 -29.46 9.53
N ALA A 11 -13.39 -28.93 10.60
CA ALA A 11 -14.50 -28.00 10.46
C ALA A 11 -14.03 -26.71 9.78
N PRO A 12 -14.85 -26.10 8.90
CA PRO A 12 -14.60 -24.75 8.40
C PRO A 12 -14.51 -23.78 9.58
N GLY A 13 -13.48 -22.96 9.62
CA GLY A 13 -13.27 -22.03 10.73
C GLY A 13 -11.81 -21.71 10.99
N GLY A 14 -11.57 -20.54 11.58
CA GLY A 14 -10.21 -20.03 11.83
C GLY A 14 -9.43 -19.87 10.52
N TRP A 15 -8.49 -20.79 10.29
CA TRP A 15 -7.62 -20.84 9.11
C TRP A 15 -8.17 -21.73 7.99
N VAL A 16 -9.12 -22.64 8.25
CA VAL A 16 -9.65 -23.56 7.23
C VAL A 16 -10.77 -22.88 6.42
N PRO A 17 -10.59 -22.64 5.11
CA PRO A 17 -11.47 -21.78 4.32
C PRO A 17 -12.75 -22.47 3.86
N ALA A 18 -12.75 -23.81 3.78
CA ALA A 18 -13.85 -24.59 3.24
C ALA A 18 -13.99 -25.95 3.94
N ALA A 19 -15.20 -26.52 3.87
CA ALA A 19 -15.45 -27.89 4.28
C ALA A 19 -14.70 -28.89 3.37
N GLY A 20 -14.59 -30.14 3.83
CA GLY A 20 -14.02 -31.22 3.03
C GLY A 20 -12.51 -31.41 3.18
N VAL A 21 -11.85 -30.73 4.13
CA VAL A 21 -10.46 -31.03 4.48
C VAL A 21 -10.43 -32.23 5.42
N LYS A 22 -9.98 -33.37 4.91
CA LYS A 22 -9.93 -34.62 5.68
C LYS A 22 -8.54 -34.81 6.26
N TRP A 23 -8.48 -35.38 7.46
CA TRP A 23 -7.22 -35.80 8.07
C TRP A 23 -7.27 -37.27 8.47
N GLN A 24 -6.11 -37.90 8.43
CA GLN A 24 -5.92 -39.30 8.80
C GLN A 24 -4.57 -39.45 9.51
N LEU A 25 -4.55 -40.07 10.67
CA LEU A 25 -3.36 -40.39 11.45
C LEU A 25 -3.25 -41.90 11.62
N THR A 26 -2.18 -42.47 11.10
CA THR A 26 -1.84 -43.88 11.33
C THR A 26 -0.69 -43.94 12.35
N LEU A 27 -0.89 -44.65 13.46
CA LEU A 27 0.10 -44.85 14.50
C LEU A 27 0.45 -46.34 14.64
N ALA A 28 1.73 -46.62 14.89
CA ALA A 28 2.26 -47.94 15.18
C ALA A 28 3.36 -47.84 16.26
N PRO A 29 3.69 -48.93 16.97
CA PRO A 29 4.89 -48.98 17.81
C PRO A 29 6.13 -48.57 17.01
N ALA A 30 6.99 -47.73 17.60
CA ALA A 30 8.24 -47.34 16.96
C ALA A 30 9.16 -48.56 16.81
N ALA A 31 9.89 -48.65 15.69
CA ALA A 31 10.78 -49.79 15.40
C ALA A 31 11.93 -49.94 16.42
N ASP A 32 12.30 -48.85 17.09
CA ASP A 32 13.31 -48.83 18.15
C ASP A 32 12.75 -49.22 19.54
N GLY A 33 11.45 -49.48 19.64
CA GLY A 33 10.76 -49.85 20.89
C GLY A 33 10.55 -48.69 21.87
N THR A 34 10.93 -47.45 21.53
CA THR A 34 10.96 -46.32 22.47
C THR A 34 9.72 -45.43 22.46
N GLY A 35 8.64 -45.85 21.80
CA GLY A 35 7.40 -45.07 21.72
C GLY A 35 6.47 -45.49 20.58
N GLN A 36 5.81 -44.51 19.97
CA GLN A 36 4.99 -44.66 18.77
C GLN A 36 5.56 -43.85 17.61
N ALA A 37 5.42 -44.37 16.40
CA ALA A 37 5.68 -43.64 15.17
C ALA A 37 4.40 -43.61 14.33
N GLY A 38 4.17 -42.51 13.63
CA GLY A 38 2.99 -42.37 12.81
C GLY A 38 3.14 -41.42 11.64
N THR A 39 2.16 -41.48 10.77
CA THR A 39 2.02 -40.58 9.62
C THR A 39 0.67 -39.89 9.71
N LEU A 40 0.70 -38.56 9.76
CA LEU A 40 -0.47 -37.70 9.58
C LEU A 40 -0.56 -37.31 8.11
N ARG A 41 -1.73 -37.52 7.51
CA ARG A 41 -2.08 -37.02 6.18
C ARG A 41 -3.25 -36.07 6.30
N ILE A 42 -3.19 -34.94 5.62
CA ILE A 42 -4.31 -34.02 5.48
C ILE A 42 -4.49 -33.76 3.98
N ASP A 43 -5.68 -33.97 3.45
CA ASP A 43 -5.98 -33.77 2.03
C ASP A 43 -7.40 -33.20 1.86
N GLY A 44 -7.55 -32.22 0.96
CA GLY A 44 -8.83 -31.60 0.64
C GLY A 44 -8.72 -30.08 0.53
N ALA A 45 -9.70 -29.47 -0.16
CA ALA A 45 -9.80 -28.02 -0.40
C ALA A 45 -8.46 -27.37 -0.81
N GLY A 46 -7.75 -27.95 -1.79
CA GLY A 46 -6.48 -27.41 -2.28
C GLY A 46 -5.28 -27.54 -1.32
N MET A 47 -5.40 -28.30 -0.23
CA MET A 47 -4.30 -28.59 0.69
C MET A 47 -3.91 -30.07 0.63
N ARG A 48 -2.61 -30.34 0.68
CA ARG A 48 -2.04 -31.67 0.85
C ARG A 48 -0.87 -31.61 1.82
N VAL A 49 -0.97 -32.31 2.94
CA VAL A 49 0.06 -32.38 3.97
C VAL A 49 0.39 -33.84 4.24
N THR A 50 1.68 -34.17 4.29
CA THR A 50 2.16 -35.41 4.89
C THR A 50 3.15 -35.05 5.98
N ALA A 51 2.92 -35.54 7.20
CA ALA A 51 3.77 -35.32 8.34
C ALA A 51 4.10 -36.63 9.05
N GLY A 52 5.36 -36.82 9.42
CA GLY A 52 5.81 -37.88 10.31
C GLY A 52 5.76 -37.42 11.76
N VAL A 53 5.33 -38.29 12.66
CA VAL A 53 5.38 -38.06 14.11
C VAL A 53 6.07 -39.23 14.79
N LYS A 54 6.93 -38.94 15.77
CA LYS A 54 7.51 -39.92 16.68
C LYS A 54 7.25 -39.46 18.10
N LEU A 55 6.45 -40.22 18.83
CA LEU A 55 5.96 -39.89 20.17
C LEU A 55 6.62 -40.81 21.19
N ARG A 56 7.36 -40.23 22.15
CA ARG A 56 7.84 -40.96 23.34
C ARG A 56 6.72 -41.10 24.36
N SER A 57 5.88 -40.07 24.46
CA SER A 57 4.64 -40.03 25.24
C SER A 57 3.57 -39.30 24.42
N TRP A 58 2.32 -39.26 24.88
CA TRP A 58 1.29 -38.43 24.22
C TRP A 58 1.68 -36.93 24.21
N ARG A 59 2.47 -36.50 25.19
CA ARG A 59 2.88 -35.10 25.37
C ARG A 59 4.29 -34.80 24.86
N ASP A 60 5.07 -35.82 24.51
CA ASP A 60 6.48 -35.66 24.17
C ASP A 60 6.84 -36.41 22.89
N GLY A 61 7.51 -35.72 21.97
CA GLY A 61 7.88 -36.32 20.70
C GLY A 61 8.59 -35.37 19.75
N THR A 62 8.70 -35.82 18.51
CA THR A 62 9.24 -35.06 17.38
C THR A 62 8.29 -35.18 16.20
N TRP A 63 8.23 -34.13 15.39
CA TRP A 63 7.42 -34.10 14.19
C TRP A 63 8.25 -33.59 13.01
N GLU A 64 7.89 -34.02 11.82
CA GLU A 64 8.51 -33.61 10.56
C GLU A 64 7.43 -33.48 9.50
N VAL A 65 7.50 -32.41 8.71
CA VAL A 65 6.69 -32.17 7.52
C VAL A 65 7.65 -32.19 6.34
N PRO A 66 7.89 -33.35 5.69
CA PRO A 66 8.78 -33.44 4.54
C PRO A 66 8.25 -32.65 3.35
N ALA A 67 6.93 -32.58 3.18
CA ALA A 67 6.28 -31.77 2.16
C ALA A 67 4.80 -31.51 2.52
N ALA A 68 4.42 -30.26 2.38
CA ALA A 68 3.04 -29.81 2.35
C ALA A 68 2.86 -28.82 1.20
N GLU A 69 1.71 -28.90 0.52
CA GLU A 69 1.32 -28.00 -0.56
C GLU A 69 -0.03 -27.38 -0.26
N ILE A 70 -0.15 -26.07 -0.49
CA ILE A 70 -1.38 -25.30 -0.32
C ILE A 70 -1.61 -24.50 -1.60
N ASP A 71 -2.77 -24.69 -2.22
CA ASP A 71 -3.22 -23.93 -3.39
C ASP A 71 -3.73 -22.55 -2.98
N LEU A 72 -3.04 -21.51 -3.43
CA LEU A 72 -3.42 -20.12 -3.16
C LEU A 72 -4.80 -19.79 -3.72
N GLY A 73 -5.19 -20.36 -4.86
CA GLY A 73 -6.49 -20.06 -5.47
C GLY A 73 -7.68 -20.48 -4.61
N THR A 74 -7.48 -21.49 -3.76
CA THR A 74 -8.51 -21.93 -2.80
C THR A 74 -8.41 -21.18 -1.47
N TRP A 75 -7.19 -20.97 -0.96
CA TRP A 75 -6.98 -20.50 0.41
C TRP A 75 -6.91 -18.97 0.54
N LEU A 76 -6.24 -18.30 -0.40
CA LEU A 76 -5.95 -16.88 -0.27
C LEU A 76 -7.20 -16.00 -0.39
N PRO A 77 -8.14 -16.23 -1.33
CA PRO A 77 -9.37 -15.42 -1.41
C PRO A 77 -10.20 -15.46 -0.12
N ALA A 78 -10.34 -16.64 0.49
CA ALA A 78 -11.09 -16.81 1.73
C ALA A 78 -10.43 -16.11 2.92
N TRP A 79 -9.09 -16.12 2.98
CA TRP A 79 -8.35 -15.39 4.00
C TRP A 79 -8.45 -13.87 3.79
N LEU A 80 -8.26 -13.40 2.56
CA LEU A 80 -8.35 -11.99 2.21
C LEU A 80 -9.76 -11.44 2.42
N ALA A 81 -10.82 -12.21 2.17
CA ALA A 81 -12.21 -11.79 2.45
C ALA A 81 -12.49 -11.47 3.92
N ARG A 82 -11.63 -11.91 4.85
CA ARG A 82 -11.72 -11.59 6.29
C ARG A 82 -11.01 -10.29 6.66
N MET A 83 -9.97 -9.93 5.90
CA MET A 83 -9.13 -8.78 6.19
C MET A 83 -9.46 -7.57 5.33
N LEU A 84 -9.84 -7.82 4.08
CA LEU A 84 -10.16 -6.80 3.10
C LEU A 84 -11.64 -6.44 3.18
N PRO A 85 -11.98 -5.16 3.01
CA PRO A 85 -13.37 -4.71 2.94
C PRO A 85 -14.07 -5.27 1.69
N ALA A 86 -15.40 -5.34 1.72
CA ALA A 86 -16.19 -5.88 0.61
C ALA A 86 -16.02 -5.06 -0.69
N SER A 87 -15.69 -3.77 -0.57
CA SER A 87 -15.38 -2.86 -1.68
C SER A 87 -14.22 -3.30 -2.57
N VAL A 88 -13.32 -4.15 -2.06
CA VAL A 88 -12.17 -4.67 -2.82
C VAL A 88 -12.60 -5.59 -3.96
N GLY A 89 -13.84 -6.10 -3.93
CA GLY A 89 -14.35 -7.04 -4.92
C GLY A 89 -13.88 -8.48 -4.67
N ALA A 90 -14.34 -9.40 -5.52
CA ALA A 90 -13.97 -10.80 -5.40
C ALA A 90 -12.49 -10.98 -5.78
N VAL A 91 -11.72 -11.59 -4.89
CA VAL A 91 -10.29 -11.83 -5.12
C VAL A 91 -10.09 -13.21 -5.75
N THR A 92 -9.17 -13.27 -6.71
CA THR A 92 -8.66 -14.48 -7.33
C THR A 92 -7.18 -14.58 -7.05
N ALA A 93 -6.68 -15.80 -6.92
CA ALA A 93 -5.26 -16.05 -6.68
C ALA A 93 -4.79 -17.27 -7.45
N GLU A 94 -3.51 -17.28 -7.81
CA GLU A 94 -2.83 -18.37 -8.47
C GLU A 94 -1.48 -18.61 -7.79
N GLY A 95 -1.08 -19.87 -7.71
CA GLY A 95 0.20 -20.29 -7.15
C GLY A 95 0.05 -21.36 -6.08
N ARG A 96 1.17 -21.98 -5.71
CA ARG A 96 1.22 -23.00 -4.66
C ARG A 96 2.28 -22.66 -3.63
N VAL A 97 1.88 -22.72 -2.37
CA VAL A 97 2.79 -22.61 -1.24
C VAL A 97 3.27 -23.99 -0.88
N LYS A 98 4.59 -24.17 -0.84
CA LYS A 98 5.25 -25.35 -0.30
C LYS A 98 5.65 -25.06 1.14
N VAL A 99 5.42 -26.03 2.01
CA VAL A 99 5.83 -25.95 3.41
C VAL A 99 6.60 -27.21 3.76
N THR A 100 7.75 -27.03 4.39
CA THR A 100 8.53 -28.12 4.98
C THR A 100 8.90 -27.75 6.41
N GLY A 101 9.27 -28.70 7.25
CA GLY A 101 9.78 -28.34 8.56
C GLY A 101 9.88 -29.49 9.53
N ALA A 102 10.35 -29.19 10.72
CA ALA A 102 10.49 -30.16 11.79
C ALA A 102 10.48 -29.47 13.15
N GLY A 103 10.21 -30.26 14.19
CA GLY A 103 10.21 -29.76 15.54
C GLY A 103 9.96 -30.81 16.60
N THR A 104 9.63 -30.34 17.79
CA THR A 104 9.39 -31.15 18.97
C THR A 104 8.03 -30.87 19.58
N LEU A 105 7.50 -31.87 20.26
CA LEU A 105 6.39 -31.75 21.19
C LEU A 105 6.99 -31.96 22.58
N GLN A 106 6.79 -31.02 23.50
CA GLN A 106 7.27 -31.12 24.89
C GLN A 106 6.16 -30.68 25.83
N ASP A 107 5.75 -31.58 26.73
CA ASP A 107 4.58 -31.40 27.61
C ASP A 107 3.32 -30.87 26.87
N GLY A 108 3.08 -31.36 25.65
CA GLY A 108 1.95 -30.95 24.81
C GLY A 108 2.15 -29.62 24.07
N VAL A 109 3.27 -28.93 24.27
CA VAL A 109 3.63 -27.70 23.53
C VAL A 109 4.37 -28.07 22.26
N VAL A 110 3.85 -27.64 21.11
CA VAL A 110 4.47 -27.82 19.80
C VAL A 110 5.48 -26.68 19.56
N THR A 111 6.74 -27.03 19.38
CA THR A 111 7.79 -26.11 18.95
C THR A 111 8.45 -26.61 17.67
N GLY A 112 9.09 -25.73 16.92
CA GLY A 112 9.83 -26.11 15.71
C GLY A 112 9.95 -25.00 14.69
N ARG A 113 10.42 -25.38 13.51
CA ARG A 113 10.63 -24.48 12.38
C ARG A 113 9.92 -25.01 11.14
N LEU A 114 9.19 -24.14 10.47
CA LEU A 114 8.61 -24.36 9.15
C LEU A 114 9.32 -23.46 8.15
N GLU A 115 9.75 -24.01 7.03
CA GLU A 115 10.17 -23.26 5.84
C GLU A 115 9.00 -23.17 4.88
N VAL A 116 8.72 -21.95 4.42
CA VAL A 116 7.63 -21.66 3.50
C VAL A 116 8.23 -21.17 2.19
N GLU A 117 7.68 -21.62 1.07
CA GLU A 117 8.10 -21.23 -0.26
C GLU A 117 6.89 -21.03 -1.19
N LEU A 118 6.82 -19.87 -1.83
CA LEU A 118 5.94 -19.56 -2.96
C LEU A 118 6.81 -18.91 -4.03
N ARG A 119 6.59 -19.29 -5.29
CA ARG A 119 7.22 -18.67 -6.46
C ARG A 119 6.15 -18.31 -7.48
N ASP A 120 6.31 -17.15 -8.09
CA ASP A 120 5.52 -16.66 -9.23
C ASP A 120 4.00 -16.72 -9.02
N GLY A 121 3.55 -16.45 -7.80
CA GLY A 121 2.14 -16.32 -7.49
C GLY A 121 1.52 -15.07 -8.11
N LYS A 122 0.21 -15.07 -8.22
CA LYS A 122 -0.59 -13.95 -8.71
C LYS A 122 -1.81 -13.74 -7.84
N VAL A 123 -2.18 -12.49 -7.62
CA VAL A 123 -3.40 -12.12 -6.93
C VAL A 123 -4.07 -11.00 -7.71
N SER A 124 -5.36 -11.10 -7.97
CA SER A 124 -6.09 -10.08 -8.71
C SER A 124 -7.54 -9.98 -8.28
N GLU A 125 -8.11 -8.82 -8.51
CA GLU A 125 -9.54 -8.59 -8.41
C GLU A 125 -10.26 -9.13 -9.64
N ALA A 126 -11.42 -9.76 -9.46
CA ALA A 126 -12.14 -10.44 -10.52
C ALA A 126 -12.64 -9.50 -11.64
N ALA A 127 -13.02 -8.25 -11.31
CA ALA A 127 -13.35 -7.22 -12.29
C ALA A 127 -12.12 -6.52 -12.90
N GLY A 128 -10.90 -6.95 -12.54
CA GLY A 128 -9.65 -6.49 -13.15
C GLY A 128 -9.17 -5.12 -12.69
N LYS A 129 -9.70 -4.58 -11.59
CA LYS A 129 -9.32 -3.24 -11.10
C LYS A 129 -7.91 -3.19 -10.52
N TRP A 130 -7.44 -4.30 -9.96
CA TRP A 130 -6.07 -4.40 -9.47
C TRP A 130 -5.53 -5.81 -9.63
N ARG A 131 -4.20 -5.91 -9.70
CA ARG A 131 -3.45 -7.15 -9.77
C ARG A 131 -2.05 -7.02 -9.20
N VAL A 132 -1.53 -8.10 -8.64
CA VAL A 132 -0.16 -8.26 -8.16
C VAL A 132 0.39 -9.53 -8.81
N GLU A 133 1.55 -9.42 -9.44
CA GLU A 133 2.20 -10.49 -10.21
C GLU A 133 3.62 -10.74 -9.71
N GLY A 134 4.11 -11.96 -9.90
CA GLY A 134 5.43 -12.40 -9.43
C GLY A 134 5.53 -12.49 -7.91
N LEU A 135 4.41 -12.81 -7.24
CA LEU A 135 4.36 -12.95 -5.79
C LEU A 135 5.25 -14.12 -5.34
N ALA A 136 6.21 -13.84 -4.48
CA ALA A 136 7.09 -14.84 -3.90
C ALA A 136 7.14 -14.69 -2.38
N LEU A 137 7.12 -15.82 -1.69
CA LEU A 137 7.21 -15.93 -0.24
C LEU A 137 8.33 -16.90 0.07
N ARG A 138 9.26 -16.55 0.96
CA ARG A 138 10.34 -17.46 1.36
C ARG A 138 10.76 -17.25 2.80
N GLY A 139 11.10 -18.33 3.50
CA GLY A 139 11.79 -18.25 4.79
C GLY A 139 11.11 -19.02 5.90
N GLY A 140 11.62 -18.81 7.11
CA GLY A 140 11.30 -19.61 8.28
C GLY A 140 10.24 -18.97 9.17
N VAL A 141 9.30 -19.79 9.65
CA VAL A 141 8.43 -19.49 10.79
C VAL A 141 8.83 -20.38 11.95
N ARG A 142 8.95 -19.82 13.16
CA ARG A 142 9.23 -20.58 14.39
C ARG A 142 8.07 -20.47 15.37
N ARG A 143 7.80 -21.57 16.07
CA ARG A 143 6.87 -21.62 17.20
C ARG A 143 7.65 -22.01 18.46
N GLY A 144 7.49 -21.25 19.55
CA GLY A 144 8.17 -21.54 20.82
C GLY A 144 8.82 -20.36 21.57
N GLY A 145 8.57 -19.10 21.17
CA GLY A 145 8.90 -17.93 22.00
C GLY A 145 10.27 -17.27 21.75
N GLU A 146 11.13 -17.84 20.91
CA GLU A 146 12.34 -17.15 20.47
C GLU A 146 12.03 -16.19 19.30
N THR A 147 12.33 -14.91 19.49
CA THR A 147 12.27 -13.90 18.43
C THR A 147 13.26 -14.25 17.33
N LEU A 148 12.80 -14.34 16.08
CA LEU A 148 13.68 -14.52 14.92
C LEU A 148 14.59 -13.29 14.79
N ALA A 149 15.88 -13.51 14.52
CA ALA A 149 16.78 -12.42 14.17
C ALA A 149 16.35 -11.78 12.82
N PRO A 150 16.68 -10.50 12.57
CA PRO A 150 16.44 -9.84 11.28
C PRO A 150 16.98 -10.70 10.12
N GLY A 151 16.20 -10.81 9.02
CA GLY A 151 16.56 -11.66 7.88
C GLY A 151 16.40 -13.18 8.07
N GLN A 152 16.01 -13.66 9.26
CA GLN A 152 15.62 -15.07 9.47
C GLN A 152 14.10 -15.30 9.41
N GLY A 153 13.34 -14.23 9.21
CA GLY A 153 11.89 -14.25 9.07
C GLY A 153 11.41 -14.61 7.67
N LEU A 154 10.11 -14.42 7.47
CA LEU A 154 9.42 -14.68 6.22
C LEU A 154 9.58 -13.44 5.32
N THR A 155 10.13 -13.61 4.12
CA THR A 155 10.24 -12.53 3.12
C THR A 155 9.11 -12.66 2.11
N LEU A 156 8.33 -11.59 1.95
CA LEU A 156 7.34 -11.43 0.88
C LEU A 156 7.89 -10.49 -0.18
N SER A 157 7.69 -10.82 -1.46
CA SER A 157 8.05 -9.95 -2.57
C SER A 157 7.08 -10.09 -3.73
N PHE A 158 7.02 -9.09 -4.59
CA PHE A 158 6.34 -9.16 -5.89
C PHE A 158 7.14 -8.39 -6.94
N THR A 159 6.95 -8.70 -8.22
CA THR A 159 7.67 -8.02 -9.31
C THR A 159 6.91 -6.84 -9.87
N GLN A 160 5.58 -6.90 -9.82
CA GLN A 160 4.72 -5.83 -10.32
C GLN A 160 3.40 -5.81 -9.58
N ALA A 161 2.87 -4.62 -9.37
CA ALA A 161 1.47 -4.43 -9.00
C ALA A 161 0.83 -3.34 -9.86
N VAL A 162 -0.46 -3.48 -10.11
CA VAL A 162 -1.27 -2.50 -10.83
C VAL A 162 -2.54 -2.24 -10.05
N PHE A 163 -2.87 -0.98 -9.81
CA PHE A 163 -4.11 -0.55 -9.15
C PHE A 163 -4.75 0.56 -9.98
N GLY A 164 -5.83 0.25 -10.71
CA GLY A 164 -6.35 1.13 -11.76
C GLY A 164 -5.30 1.36 -12.85
N ASP A 165 -5.02 2.62 -13.15
CA ASP A 165 -4.04 3.03 -14.18
C ASP A 165 -2.58 3.12 -13.65
N VAL A 166 -2.33 2.53 -12.49
CA VAL A 166 -1.14 2.83 -11.67
C VAL A 166 -0.27 1.61 -11.57
N GLY A 167 0.90 1.68 -12.19
CA GLY A 167 1.93 0.66 -12.09
C GLY A 167 2.86 0.90 -10.90
N PHE A 168 3.09 -0.15 -10.13
CA PHE A 168 4.15 -0.27 -9.14
C PHE A 168 5.12 -1.35 -9.62
N GLY A 169 6.41 -1.10 -9.43
CA GLY A 169 7.47 -2.04 -9.76
C GLY A 169 7.67 -3.08 -8.66
N ALA A 170 8.89 -3.61 -8.57
CA ALA A 170 9.20 -4.64 -7.60
C ALA A 170 9.05 -4.12 -6.16
N ALA A 171 8.62 -5.01 -5.26
CA ALA A 171 8.58 -4.74 -3.84
C ALA A 171 9.06 -5.94 -3.02
N GLN A 172 9.55 -5.65 -1.82
CA GLN A 172 9.95 -6.65 -0.84
C GLN A 172 9.59 -6.16 0.56
N ALA A 173 9.17 -7.09 1.43
CA ALA A 173 8.96 -6.86 2.85
C ALA A 173 9.39 -8.07 3.67
N GLU A 174 9.79 -7.84 4.92
CA GLU A 174 9.98 -8.86 5.94
C GLU A 174 8.75 -8.94 6.83
N LEU A 175 8.32 -10.17 7.10
CA LEU A 175 7.13 -10.52 7.85
C LEU A 175 7.53 -11.34 9.09
N ALA A 176 6.95 -10.99 10.22
CA ALA A 176 7.05 -11.74 11.47
C ALA A 176 5.67 -11.83 12.12
N MET A 177 5.38 -12.96 12.76
CA MET A 177 4.16 -13.15 13.52
C MET A 177 4.51 -13.26 15.01
N ASP A 178 3.82 -12.50 15.85
CA ASP A 178 4.01 -12.55 17.29
C ASP A 178 3.15 -13.66 17.95
N PRO A 179 3.35 -13.96 19.25
CA PRO A 179 2.55 -14.97 19.96
C PRO A 179 1.05 -14.68 20.07
N GLN A 180 0.61 -13.48 19.71
CA GLN A 180 -0.78 -13.02 19.70
C GLN A 180 -1.37 -13.01 18.28
N ASP A 181 -0.72 -13.68 17.33
CA ASP A 181 -1.09 -13.76 15.92
C ASP A 181 -1.09 -12.41 15.18
N ARG A 182 -0.38 -11.40 15.71
CA ARG A 182 -0.22 -10.11 15.02
C ARG A 182 0.93 -10.19 14.02
N LEU A 183 0.70 -9.62 12.85
CA LEU A 183 1.66 -9.59 11.75
C LEU A 183 2.47 -8.29 11.80
N THR A 184 3.75 -8.37 12.12
CA THR A 184 4.69 -7.27 11.94
C THR A 184 5.26 -7.29 10.52
N VAL A 185 5.16 -6.15 9.85
CA VAL A 185 5.73 -5.91 8.51
C VAL A 185 6.85 -4.89 8.67
N SER A 186 8.03 -5.21 8.14
CA SER A 186 9.21 -4.34 8.21
C SER A 186 9.98 -4.35 6.90
N GLY A 187 10.79 -3.31 6.67
CA GLY A 187 11.62 -3.22 5.46
C GLY A 187 10.82 -3.23 4.15
N LEU A 188 9.54 -2.83 4.18
CA LEU A 188 8.72 -2.79 2.98
C LEU A 188 9.24 -1.67 2.06
N ALA A 189 9.89 -2.06 0.97
CA ALA A 189 10.38 -1.14 -0.04
C ALA A 189 9.74 -1.50 -1.39
N LEU A 190 9.31 -0.49 -2.13
CA LEU A 190 8.71 -0.67 -3.45
C LEU A 190 9.13 0.43 -4.43
N GLU A 191 9.16 0.09 -5.71
CA GLU A 191 9.39 1.05 -6.79
C GLU A 191 8.07 1.65 -7.27
N ALA A 192 7.98 2.97 -7.29
CA ALA A 192 6.79 3.69 -7.73
C ALA A 192 7.21 4.99 -8.43
N PHE A 193 6.50 5.37 -9.51
CA PHE A 193 6.66 6.67 -10.16
C PHE A 193 8.13 7.07 -10.48
N GLY A 194 8.96 6.12 -10.92
CA GLY A 194 10.37 6.35 -11.25
C GLY A 194 11.31 6.58 -10.05
N GLY A 195 10.79 6.37 -8.82
CA GLY A 195 11.54 6.46 -7.57
C GLY A 195 11.28 5.26 -6.66
N LYS A 196 11.63 5.42 -5.38
CA LYS A 196 11.45 4.39 -4.34
C LYS A 196 10.59 4.90 -3.20
N ALA A 197 9.75 4.04 -2.67
CA ALA A 197 9.01 4.27 -1.43
C ALA A 197 9.37 3.19 -0.41
N GLU A 198 9.74 3.61 0.79
CA GLU A 198 10.07 2.76 1.92
C GLU A 198 9.05 3.00 3.02
N VAL A 199 8.31 1.96 3.37
CA VAL A 199 7.28 1.98 4.41
C VAL A 199 7.91 1.56 5.73
N GLY A 200 7.75 2.40 6.74
CA GLY A 200 8.21 2.15 8.10
C GLY A 200 7.53 0.91 8.69
N THR A 201 8.19 0.30 9.68
CA THR A 201 7.67 -0.90 10.35
C THR A 201 6.29 -0.63 10.95
N PHE A 202 5.37 -1.56 10.71
CA PHE A 202 4.03 -1.53 11.30
C PHE A 202 3.60 -2.92 11.74
N THR A 203 2.61 -2.99 12.61
CA THR A 203 1.99 -4.24 13.06
C THR A 203 0.51 -4.21 12.72
N LEU A 204 0.01 -5.32 12.18
CA LEU A 204 -1.36 -5.53 11.78
C LEU A 204 -1.98 -6.62 12.66
N ASP A 205 -3.14 -6.33 13.24
CA ASP A 205 -4.01 -7.35 13.83
C ASP A 205 -4.99 -7.87 12.75
N PRO A 206 -4.91 -9.14 12.32
CA PRO A 206 -5.82 -9.69 11.32
C PRO A 206 -7.30 -9.66 11.73
N ALA A 207 -7.62 -9.60 13.02
CA ALA A 207 -8.99 -9.52 13.53
C ALA A 207 -9.54 -8.09 13.51
N ALA A 208 -8.67 -7.09 13.59
CA ALA A 208 -9.01 -5.67 13.57
C ALA A 208 -7.97 -4.90 12.74
N PRO A 209 -7.97 -5.08 11.40
CA PRO A 209 -6.91 -4.56 10.55
C PRO A 209 -6.90 -3.03 10.53
N GLU A 210 -5.89 -2.47 11.19
CA GLU A 210 -5.55 -1.04 11.19
C GLU A 210 -4.03 -0.87 11.15
N VAL A 211 -3.58 0.06 10.32
CA VAL A 211 -2.17 0.41 10.10
C VAL A 211 -2.03 1.91 10.17
N LEU A 212 -0.99 2.38 10.84
CA LEU A 212 -0.51 3.75 10.76
C LEU A 212 1.01 3.70 10.69
N THR A 213 1.58 4.22 9.61
CA THR A 213 3.01 4.14 9.35
C THR A 213 3.51 5.34 8.58
N THR A 214 4.82 5.47 8.51
CA THR A 214 5.53 6.52 7.80
C THR A 214 6.15 5.97 6.54
N VAL A 215 5.90 6.61 5.41
CA VAL A 215 6.47 6.30 4.10
C VAL A 215 7.53 7.34 3.79
N ASN A 216 8.78 6.88 3.62
CA ASN A 216 9.86 7.67 3.07
C ASN A 216 9.87 7.51 1.56
N VAL A 217 9.98 8.62 0.86
CA VAL A 217 9.86 8.68 -0.58
C VAL A 217 11.15 9.28 -1.13
N ALA A 218 11.81 8.58 -2.05
CA ALA A 218 13.08 8.98 -2.62
C ALA A 218 13.01 9.02 -4.14
N GLY A 219 13.19 10.22 -4.69
CA GLY A 219 13.45 10.40 -6.12
C GLY A 219 12.25 10.15 -7.04
N ILE A 220 11.02 10.38 -6.56
CA ILE A 220 9.80 10.27 -7.37
C ILE A 220 9.82 11.30 -8.48
N GLU A 221 9.59 10.85 -9.70
CA GLU A 221 9.60 11.70 -10.87
C GLU A 221 8.27 12.46 -10.98
N LEU A 222 8.34 13.79 -11.00
CA LEU A 222 7.13 14.62 -11.12
C LEU A 222 6.37 14.36 -12.43
N GLY A 223 7.08 13.97 -13.49
CA GLY A 223 6.47 13.55 -14.75
C GLY A 223 5.53 12.35 -14.58
N GLY A 224 5.89 11.38 -13.73
CA GLY A 224 5.03 10.23 -13.43
C GLY A 224 3.77 10.60 -12.63
N LEU A 225 3.83 11.70 -11.85
CA LEU A 225 2.67 12.23 -11.12
C LEU A 225 1.71 13.03 -12.01
N SER A 226 2.15 13.49 -13.19
CA SER A 226 1.32 14.30 -14.10
C SER A 226 0.07 13.57 -14.60
N ALA A 227 0.09 12.24 -14.67
CA ALA A 227 -1.08 11.42 -14.98
C ALA A 227 -2.24 11.61 -13.98
N TRP A 228 -1.97 12.18 -12.81
CA TRP A 228 -2.91 12.32 -11.69
C TRP A 228 -3.29 13.75 -11.37
N LEU A 229 -2.54 14.71 -11.93
CA LEU A 229 -2.81 16.13 -11.78
C LEU A 229 -3.59 16.55 -13.04
N PRO A 230 -4.94 16.55 -12.99
CA PRO A 230 -5.77 16.77 -14.19
C PRO A 230 -5.45 18.11 -14.85
N ALA A 231 -5.51 18.16 -16.18
CA ALA A 231 -5.57 19.29 -17.16
C ALA A 231 -4.87 20.64 -16.89
N VAL A 232 -4.24 20.83 -15.74
CA VAL A 232 -3.67 22.09 -15.23
C VAL A 232 -2.18 22.13 -15.50
N LEU A 233 -1.54 20.98 -15.77
CA LEU A 233 -0.12 20.91 -16.11
C LEU A 233 0.09 20.59 -17.59
N ALA A 234 0.88 21.41 -18.27
CA ALA A 234 1.41 21.12 -19.60
C ALA A 234 2.69 20.26 -19.52
N GLY A 235 3.40 20.30 -18.39
CA GLY A 235 4.60 19.50 -18.18
C GLY A 235 5.08 19.52 -16.74
N ALA A 236 5.80 18.48 -16.35
CA ALA A 236 6.45 18.37 -15.06
C ALA A 236 7.79 17.61 -15.22
N LYS A 237 8.84 18.10 -14.57
CA LYS A 237 10.20 17.55 -14.65
C LYS A 237 10.90 17.61 -13.29
N GLY A 238 11.89 16.73 -13.12
CA GLY A 238 12.68 16.63 -11.90
C GLY A 238 12.12 15.63 -10.89
N LYS A 239 12.80 15.52 -9.75
CA LYS A 239 12.53 14.51 -8.74
C LYS A 239 12.20 15.16 -7.40
N VAL A 240 11.28 14.55 -6.67
CA VAL A 240 10.92 14.93 -5.31
C VAL A 240 11.12 13.76 -4.34
N GLY A 241 11.32 14.09 -3.08
CA GLY A 241 11.45 13.13 -1.99
C GLY A 241 11.12 13.77 -0.66
N GLY A 242 10.93 12.93 0.35
CA GLY A 242 10.50 13.38 1.66
C GLY A 242 9.79 12.27 2.41
N GLN A 243 8.87 12.65 3.28
CA GLN A 243 8.21 11.75 4.20
C GLN A 243 6.71 12.04 4.27
N ALA A 244 5.90 10.99 4.36
CA ALA A 244 4.46 11.07 4.55
C ALA A 244 4.00 10.03 5.58
N THR A 245 2.99 10.36 6.38
CA THR A 245 2.31 9.42 7.26
C THR A 245 1.05 8.92 6.58
N VAL A 246 0.96 7.60 6.42
CA VAL A 246 -0.17 6.90 5.83
C VAL A 246 -0.82 5.99 6.87
N GLY A 247 -2.14 5.99 6.89
CA GLY A 247 -2.94 5.05 7.65
C GLY A 247 -3.82 4.22 6.72
N TRP A 248 -4.19 3.04 7.17
CA TRP A 248 -5.21 2.22 6.52
C TRP A 248 -6.03 1.50 7.60
N SER A 249 -7.33 1.34 7.40
CA SER A 249 -8.13 0.40 8.18
C SER A 249 -9.22 -0.19 7.30
N ALA A 250 -9.75 -1.36 7.67
CA ALA A 250 -10.88 -1.93 6.92
C ALA A 250 -12.16 -1.06 6.97
N ARG A 251 -12.28 -0.14 7.95
CA ARG A 251 -13.46 0.73 8.12
C ARG A 251 -13.33 2.05 7.37
N GLU A 252 -12.16 2.68 7.44
CA GLU A 252 -11.94 4.04 6.95
C GLU A 252 -11.09 4.08 5.68
N GLY A 253 -10.41 2.97 5.35
CA GLY A 253 -9.59 2.84 4.16
C GLY A 253 -8.30 3.60 4.29
N PHE A 254 -7.70 3.89 3.14
CA PHE A 254 -6.44 4.63 3.08
C PHE A 254 -6.66 6.08 3.49
N ARG A 255 -5.83 6.53 4.44
CA ARG A 255 -5.78 7.87 4.99
C ARG A 255 -4.36 8.41 4.83
N PHE A 256 -4.21 9.63 4.33
CA PHE A 256 -2.93 10.34 4.41
C PHE A 256 -3.06 11.40 5.48
N ALA A 257 -2.30 11.26 6.56
CA ALA A 257 -2.37 12.21 7.67
C ALA A 257 -1.67 13.51 7.29
N GLN A 258 -0.37 13.44 6.98
CA GLN A 258 0.46 14.58 6.61
C GLN A 258 1.65 14.09 5.78
N GLY A 259 2.14 14.90 4.85
CA GLY A 259 3.38 14.61 4.13
C GLY A 259 3.93 15.85 3.46
N LYS A 260 5.26 15.96 3.41
CA LYS A 260 5.96 17.03 2.72
C LYS A 260 7.03 16.41 1.84
N LEU A 261 6.93 16.68 0.54
CA LEU A 261 7.93 16.34 -0.45
C LEU A 261 8.64 17.62 -0.88
N ALA A 262 9.95 17.55 -1.03
CA ALA A 262 10.79 18.63 -1.53
C ALA A 262 11.58 18.13 -2.75
N PRO A 263 12.05 19.04 -3.62
CA PRO A 263 12.96 18.68 -4.70
C PRO A 263 14.22 17.97 -4.19
N VAL A 264 14.70 16.98 -4.93
CA VAL A 264 15.92 16.23 -4.60
C VAL A 264 16.90 16.27 -5.78
N GLY A 265 18.16 16.61 -5.49
CA GLY A 265 19.24 16.66 -6.48
C GLY A 265 19.56 18.08 -6.97
N GLN A 266 20.51 18.18 -7.92
CA GLN A 266 20.95 19.46 -8.49
C GLN A 266 20.06 19.98 -9.63
N ALA A 267 19.33 19.08 -10.31
CA ALA A 267 18.34 19.48 -11.29
C ALA A 267 17.07 19.95 -10.56
N GLN A 268 16.71 21.23 -10.74
CA GLN A 268 15.50 21.78 -10.14
C GLN A 268 14.26 21.04 -10.61
N ALA A 269 13.41 20.67 -9.66
CA ALA A 269 12.08 20.19 -9.96
C ALA A 269 11.24 21.37 -10.47
N SER A 270 10.59 21.20 -11.63
CA SER A 270 9.85 22.28 -12.29
C SER A 270 8.52 21.79 -12.85
N ILE A 271 7.50 22.62 -12.78
CA ILE A 271 6.20 22.40 -13.40
C ILE A 271 5.86 23.53 -14.38
N THR A 272 5.10 23.21 -15.41
CA THR A 272 4.57 24.16 -16.38
C THR A 272 3.06 24.02 -16.41
N LEU A 273 2.34 25.12 -16.25
CA LEU A 273 0.88 25.11 -16.30
C LEU A 273 0.39 24.94 -17.74
N ALA A 274 -0.72 24.24 -17.90
CA ALA A 274 -1.51 24.29 -19.12
C ALA A 274 -2.14 25.67 -19.25
N ALA A 275 -2.16 26.20 -20.48
CA ALA A 275 -2.66 27.54 -20.75
C ALA A 275 -4.10 27.70 -20.24
N SER A 276 -4.26 28.52 -19.20
CA SER A 276 -5.51 28.77 -18.50
C SER A 276 -5.63 30.27 -18.25
N PRO A 277 -6.14 31.04 -19.23
CA PRO A 277 -6.32 32.49 -19.09
C PRO A 277 -7.13 32.82 -17.84
N ASP A 278 -6.77 33.92 -17.18
CA ASP A 278 -7.43 34.44 -15.97
C ASP A 278 -7.36 33.54 -14.72
N LEU A 279 -6.57 32.46 -14.74
CA LEU A 279 -6.43 31.57 -13.57
C LEU A 279 -5.80 32.27 -12.36
N LEU A 280 -4.71 33.01 -12.60
CA LEU A 280 -3.93 33.69 -11.57
C LEU A 280 -4.23 35.18 -11.55
N THR A 281 -4.33 35.79 -12.73
CA THR A 281 -4.50 37.24 -12.89
C THR A 281 -5.86 37.74 -12.39
N SER A 282 -6.92 36.90 -12.43
CA SER A 282 -8.25 37.27 -11.89
C SER A 282 -8.28 37.43 -10.36
N ARG A 283 -7.33 36.82 -9.65
CA ARG A 283 -7.23 36.90 -8.18
C ARG A 283 -6.57 38.19 -7.69
N LEU A 284 -5.99 38.98 -8.58
CA LEU A 284 -5.45 40.29 -8.24
C LEU A 284 -6.61 41.27 -7.99
N PRO A 285 -6.54 42.09 -6.92
CA PRO A 285 -7.44 43.23 -6.74
C PRO A 285 -7.49 44.08 -8.01
N GLU A 286 -8.65 44.66 -8.34
CA GLU A 286 -8.82 45.46 -9.57
C GLU A 286 -7.78 46.58 -9.69
N ASN A 287 -7.39 47.18 -8.56
CA ASN A 287 -6.40 48.25 -8.48
C ASN A 287 -4.93 47.78 -8.66
N LEU A 288 -4.71 46.47 -8.80
CA LEU A 288 -3.40 45.83 -8.96
C LEU A 288 -3.37 44.90 -10.17
N ARG A 289 -4.25 45.07 -11.17
CA ARG A 289 -4.20 44.28 -12.41
C ARG A 289 -3.07 44.76 -13.32
N GLU A 290 -3.34 45.15 -14.56
CA GLU A 290 -2.30 45.57 -15.51
C GLU A 290 -1.51 46.80 -15.06
N ARG A 291 -2.13 47.69 -14.27
CA ARG A 291 -1.52 48.91 -13.74
C ARG A 291 -1.83 49.07 -12.26
N ILE A 292 -0.90 49.69 -11.53
CA ILE A 292 -1.04 49.98 -10.09
C ILE A 292 -1.78 51.31 -9.94
N ASP A 293 -3.00 51.23 -9.46
CA ASP A 293 -3.92 52.35 -9.32
C ASP A 293 -3.58 53.19 -8.07
N LEU A 294 -2.57 54.06 -8.18
CA LEU A 294 -2.12 54.93 -7.08
C LEU A 294 -2.93 56.22 -6.94
N LEU A 295 -3.69 56.59 -7.98
CA LEU A 295 -4.40 57.86 -8.06
C LEU A 295 -5.89 57.71 -7.67
N PRO A 296 -6.52 58.74 -7.09
CA PRO A 296 -7.95 58.75 -6.76
C PRO A 296 -8.87 58.52 -7.97
N LYS A 297 -10.02 57.85 -7.74
CA LYS A 297 -11.01 57.53 -8.80
C LYS A 297 -11.57 58.77 -9.53
N TRP A 298 -11.56 59.95 -8.89
CA TRP A 298 -12.09 61.20 -9.47
C TRP A 298 -11.27 61.77 -10.63
N LEU A 299 -10.03 61.31 -10.82
CA LEU A 299 -9.17 61.72 -11.95
C LEU A 299 -9.56 61.07 -13.30
N GLY A 300 -10.59 60.21 -13.32
CA GLY A 300 -11.18 59.68 -14.54
C GLY A 300 -10.17 58.97 -15.45
N PRO A 301 -10.27 59.08 -16.79
CA PRO A 301 -9.44 58.34 -17.74
C PRO A 301 -7.95 58.73 -17.71
N LEU A 302 -7.59 59.91 -17.17
CA LEU A 302 -6.20 60.33 -17.00
C LEU A 302 -5.44 59.46 -15.98
N ARG A 303 -6.17 58.78 -15.09
CA ARG A 303 -5.64 57.81 -14.14
C ARG A 303 -4.81 56.73 -14.82
N GLY A 304 -5.31 56.24 -15.96
CA GLY A 304 -4.65 55.22 -16.77
C GLY A 304 -3.24 55.66 -17.19
N LEU A 305 -3.08 56.90 -17.68
CA LEU A 305 -1.81 57.43 -18.19
C LEU A 305 -0.67 57.44 -17.17
N PHE A 306 -0.97 57.73 -15.91
CA PHE A 306 0.04 57.95 -14.86
C PHE A 306 0.23 56.76 -13.90
N SER A 307 -0.60 55.71 -14.01
CA SER A 307 -0.43 54.51 -13.19
C SER A 307 0.72 53.64 -13.73
N PRO A 308 1.72 53.26 -12.92
CA PRO A 308 2.80 52.40 -13.39
C PRO A 308 2.28 51.01 -13.76
N VAL A 309 2.93 50.36 -14.74
CA VAL A 309 2.63 48.98 -15.12
C VAL A 309 2.94 48.06 -13.94
N ASN A 310 2.05 47.12 -13.64
CA ASN A 310 2.30 46.13 -12.60
C ASN A 310 3.18 44.99 -13.15
N PRO A 311 4.45 44.87 -12.74
CA PRO A 311 5.32 43.80 -13.22
C PRO A 311 4.84 42.41 -12.75
N ALA A 312 4.14 42.32 -11.61
CA ALA A 312 3.62 41.05 -11.10
C ALA A 312 2.50 40.51 -12.00
N TYR A 313 1.69 41.37 -12.59
CA TYR A 313 0.64 40.96 -13.53
C TYR A 313 1.22 40.27 -14.77
N ALA A 314 2.31 40.81 -15.35
CA ALA A 314 2.98 40.22 -16.50
C ALA A 314 3.58 38.84 -16.15
N THR A 315 4.23 38.72 -14.99
CA THR A 315 4.78 37.44 -14.51
C THR A 315 3.67 36.40 -14.28
N LEU A 316 2.57 36.76 -13.61
CA LEU A 316 1.44 35.86 -13.37
C LEU A 316 0.75 35.43 -14.68
N LYS A 317 0.63 36.35 -15.65
CA LYS A 317 0.11 36.06 -16.99
C LYS A 317 1.01 35.10 -17.77
N ALA A 318 2.33 35.25 -17.67
CA ALA A 318 3.27 34.32 -18.31
C ALA A 318 3.19 32.91 -17.68
N ILE A 319 3.00 32.82 -16.36
CA ILE A 319 2.81 31.55 -15.65
C ILE A 319 1.50 30.86 -16.07
N GLU A 320 0.37 31.57 -16.05
CA GLU A 320 -0.94 30.98 -16.36
C GLU A 320 -1.07 30.54 -17.82
N LEU A 321 -0.30 31.14 -18.74
CA LEU A 321 -0.21 30.76 -20.15
C LEU A 321 0.83 29.65 -20.41
N GLY A 322 1.49 29.13 -19.37
CA GLY A 322 2.51 28.08 -19.50
C GLY A 322 3.82 28.55 -20.13
N GLN A 323 4.04 29.85 -20.24
CA GLN A 323 5.23 30.45 -20.86
C GLN A 323 6.40 30.57 -19.88
N LEU A 324 6.10 30.66 -18.58
CA LEU A 324 7.09 30.73 -17.50
C LEU A 324 6.96 29.48 -16.61
N PRO A 325 7.98 28.59 -16.56
CA PRO A 325 7.96 27.44 -15.67
C PRO A 325 8.07 27.88 -14.21
N LEU A 326 7.54 27.05 -13.33
CA LEU A 326 7.62 27.23 -11.88
C LEU A 326 8.58 26.19 -11.29
N GLU A 327 9.58 26.65 -10.55
CA GLU A 327 10.48 25.83 -9.73
C GLU A 327 9.74 25.38 -8.46
N VAL A 328 9.52 24.07 -8.34
CA VAL A 328 8.83 23.48 -7.18
C VAL A 328 9.70 23.65 -5.95
N GLN A 329 9.11 24.14 -4.87
CA GLN A 329 9.76 24.25 -3.56
C GLN A 329 9.24 23.18 -2.60
N SER A 330 7.94 22.94 -2.62
CA SER A 330 7.31 21.91 -1.81
C SER A 330 6.06 21.34 -2.49
N VAL A 331 5.80 20.05 -2.24
CA VAL A 331 4.55 19.38 -2.60
C VAL A 331 3.99 18.73 -1.34
N ALA A 332 2.76 19.08 -0.99
CA ALA A 332 2.02 18.47 0.10
C ALA A 332 0.75 17.81 -0.46
N VAL A 333 0.44 16.61 0.03
CA VAL A 333 -0.76 15.87 -0.37
C VAL A 333 -1.62 15.66 0.87
N ARG A 334 -2.91 15.95 0.76
CA ARG A 334 -3.92 15.70 1.77
C ARG A 334 -5.01 14.85 1.15
N ILE A 335 -5.34 13.72 1.75
CA ILE A 335 -6.48 12.89 1.32
C ILE A 335 -7.62 13.15 2.30
N ASP A 336 -8.80 13.46 1.78
CA ASP A 336 -10.01 13.62 2.57
C ASP A 336 -10.92 12.40 2.33
N PRO A 337 -10.91 11.40 3.23
CA PRO A 337 -11.66 10.17 3.05
C PRO A 337 -13.17 10.37 3.19
N ALA A 338 -13.66 11.50 3.72
CA ALA A 338 -15.10 11.71 3.86
C ALA A 338 -15.77 12.13 2.54
N GLY A 339 -15.00 12.55 1.54
CA GLY A 339 -15.50 13.17 0.32
C GLY A 339 -16.32 14.42 0.66
N THR A 340 -15.71 15.61 0.66
CA THR A 340 -16.55 16.81 0.67
C THR A 340 -17.39 16.87 -0.60
N THR A 341 -18.56 17.53 -0.52
CA THR A 341 -19.47 17.76 -1.65
C THR A 341 -18.68 18.12 -2.92
N ALA A 342 -18.77 17.24 -3.94
CA ALA A 342 -18.08 17.25 -5.26
C ALA A 342 -16.95 16.22 -5.49
N ASP A 343 -17.13 14.93 -5.18
CA ASP A 343 -16.30 13.81 -5.66
C ASP A 343 -14.77 13.93 -5.41
N ARG A 344 -14.38 14.65 -4.35
CA ARG A 344 -12.97 14.92 -4.04
C ARG A 344 -12.32 13.73 -3.36
N THR A 345 -11.21 13.25 -3.91
CA THR A 345 -10.44 12.12 -3.34
C THR A 345 -9.11 12.57 -2.72
N ALA A 346 -8.49 13.63 -3.25
CA ALA A 346 -7.30 14.22 -2.64
C ALA A 346 -7.17 15.71 -3.00
N GLN A 347 -6.43 16.45 -2.18
CA GLN A 347 -5.96 17.80 -2.43
C GLN A 347 -4.43 17.79 -2.48
N VAL A 348 -3.88 18.27 -3.59
CA VAL A 348 -2.44 18.47 -3.76
C VAL A 348 -2.15 19.95 -3.68
N VAL A 349 -1.29 20.33 -2.75
CA VAL A 349 -0.80 21.71 -2.59
C VAL A 349 0.64 21.74 -3.10
N VAL A 350 0.88 22.54 -4.14
CA VAL A 350 2.22 22.77 -4.68
C VAL A 350 2.61 24.21 -4.40
N GLU A 351 3.73 24.39 -3.71
CA GLU A 351 4.40 25.69 -3.57
C GLU A 351 5.56 25.74 -4.54
N ALA A 352 5.57 26.74 -5.40
CA ALA A 352 6.59 26.91 -6.43
C ALA A 352 6.91 28.38 -6.67
N ALA A 353 8.10 28.70 -7.16
CA ALA A 353 8.51 30.04 -7.53
C ALA A 353 8.70 30.17 -9.04
N PRO A 354 8.51 31.35 -9.65
CA PRO A 354 8.83 31.55 -11.05
C PRO A 354 10.31 31.25 -11.32
N ALA A 355 10.60 30.50 -12.37
CA ALA A 355 11.96 30.16 -12.73
C ALA A 355 12.79 31.41 -13.04
N GLY A 356 14.05 31.41 -12.61
CA GLY A 356 14.98 32.51 -12.87
C GLY A 356 14.86 33.70 -11.91
N ARG A 357 14.28 33.50 -10.71
CA ARG A 357 14.18 34.49 -9.60
C ARG A 357 13.84 35.89 -10.07
N THR A 358 12.57 36.13 -10.38
CA THR A 358 12.06 37.49 -10.42
C THR A 358 11.65 37.87 -9.00
N ASP A 359 12.29 38.86 -8.39
CA ASP A 359 12.00 39.37 -7.02
C ASP A 359 10.56 39.87 -6.81
N ILE A 360 9.76 39.85 -7.88
CA ILE A 360 8.41 40.40 -8.01
C ILE A 360 7.33 39.41 -7.55
N VAL A 361 7.50 38.11 -7.81
CA VAL A 361 6.57 37.05 -7.37
C VAL A 361 7.40 36.00 -6.64
N GLU A 362 7.32 36.03 -5.31
CA GLU A 362 8.15 35.18 -4.44
C GLU A 362 7.72 33.71 -4.50
N SER A 363 6.42 33.44 -4.46
CA SER A 363 5.87 32.10 -4.55
C SER A 363 4.44 32.09 -5.10
N VAL A 364 4.08 30.97 -5.71
CA VAL A 364 2.74 30.63 -6.17
C VAL A 364 2.34 29.35 -5.46
N ARG A 365 1.18 29.40 -4.80
CA ARG A 365 0.56 28.23 -4.17
C ARG A 365 -0.59 27.74 -5.03
N LEU A 366 -0.45 26.54 -5.56
CA LEU A 366 -1.45 25.86 -6.37
C LEU A 366 -2.14 24.81 -5.51
N GLU A 367 -3.46 24.90 -5.41
CA GLU A 367 -4.28 23.88 -4.74
C GLU A 367 -5.08 23.13 -5.82
N VAL A 368 -4.67 21.90 -6.09
CA VAL A 368 -5.27 21.05 -7.12
C VAL A 368 -6.13 20.00 -6.43
N ASN A 369 -7.41 19.97 -6.79
CA ASN A 369 -8.31 18.90 -6.39
C ASN A 369 -8.12 17.73 -7.35
N VAL A 370 -7.86 16.56 -6.80
CA VAL A 370 -7.75 15.31 -7.55
C VAL A 370 -9.04 14.52 -7.35
N ALA A 371 -9.78 14.35 -8.45
CA ALA A 371 -10.88 13.42 -8.60
C ALA A 371 -10.45 12.38 -9.66
N GLY A 372 -10.53 11.08 -9.38
CA GLY A 372 -10.13 10.05 -10.35
C GLY A 372 -9.49 8.79 -9.75
N PRO A 373 -8.50 8.15 -10.41
CA PRO A 373 -8.07 6.76 -10.20
C PRO A 373 -7.54 6.43 -8.79
N LEU A 374 -7.19 7.43 -7.98
CA LEU A 374 -6.94 7.24 -6.54
C LEU A 374 -8.19 6.76 -5.81
N ALA A 375 -9.39 6.99 -6.36
CA ALA A 375 -10.64 6.51 -5.81
C ALA A 375 -10.62 5.01 -5.56
N GLU A 376 -9.99 4.20 -6.43
CA GLU A 376 -9.91 2.75 -6.22
C GLU A 376 -8.91 2.40 -5.11
N LEU A 377 -7.76 3.08 -5.05
CA LEU A 377 -6.80 2.95 -3.93
C LEU A 377 -7.40 3.42 -2.59
N VAL A 378 -8.23 4.45 -2.60
CA VAL A 378 -8.92 4.98 -1.41
C VAL A 378 -10.11 4.09 -1.04
N ARG A 379 -10.84 3.54 -2.02
CA ARG A 379 -11.94 2.58 -1.85
C ARG A 379 -11.50 1.25 -1.25
N LEU A 380 -10.22 0.87 -1.38
CA LEU A 380 -9.61 -0.27 -0.69
C LEU A 380 -9.73 -0.19 0.86
N GLY A 381 -10.38 0.83 1.46
CA GLY A 381 -11.15 0.52 2.67
C GLY A 381 -12.24 1.47 3.16
N MET A 382 -12.91 2.18 2.26
CA MET A 382 -14.11 2.92 2.66
C MET A 382 -15.37 2.06 2.56
N GLU A 383 -15.87 1.52 3.68
CA GLU A 383 -17.28 1.19 3.85
C GLU A 383 -17.78 1.64 5.23
N GLY A 384 -18.77 2.55 5.23
CA GLY A 384 -19.38 3.02 6.48
C GLY A 384 -20.42 4.14 6.38
N LYS A 385 -20.65 4.80 5.24
CA LYS A 385 -21.76 5.76 5.10
C LYS A 385 -22.36 5.76 3.71
N LEU A 386 -23.47 5.03 3.54
CA LEU A 386 -24.57 5.40 2.66
C LEU A 386 -25.83 4.62 3.13
N ASN A 387 -26.35 5.03 4.29
CA ASN A 387 -27.76 4.83 4.60
C ASN A 387 -28.45 6.17 4.36
N MET A 388 -29.02 6.35 3.17
CA MET A 388 -30.07 7.35 2.98
C MET A 388 -31.37 6.74 3.50
N THR A 389 -31.70 7.01 4.75
CA THR A 389 -33.09 6.93 5.20
C THR A 389 -33.71 8.29 4.98
N THR A 390 -34.50 8.42 3.92
CA THR A 390 -35.46 9.52 3.77
C THR A 390 -36.56 9.36 4.82
N ARG A 391 -36.82 10.42 5.57
CA ARG A 391 -38.14 10.72 6.09
C ARG A 391 -38.49 12.15 5.74
#